data_AF-A0A968RNW4-F1
#
_entry.id   AF-A0A968RNW4-F1
#
_cell.length_a   1.000
_cell.length_b   1.000
_cell.length_c   1.000
_cell.angle_alpha   90.00
_cell.angle_beta   90.00
_cell.angle_gamma   90.00
#
_symmetry.space_group_name_H-M   'P 1'
#
loop_
_entity.id
_entity.type
_entity.pdbx_description
1 polymer ?
#
loop_
_entity_poly.entity_id
_entity_poly.type
_entity_poly.pdbx_seq_one_letter_code
_entity_poly.pdbx_strand_id
1 'polypeptide(L)'
;MMKKNLDQILAKSINYGSLTLLEHTQQVTQAIEVFAKHYAFGFDVELARKGAILHDLGKAHPHFQRKIQQHNGDSLADNRNWDFAHRHEISSLAFLPVFQQKNGIF
;
A
#
# COMPACT_ATOMS: atom_id res chain seq x y z
N MET A 1 20.58 5.44 -2.05
CA MET A 1 19.13 5.73 -1.86
C MET A 1 18.94 6.13 -0.41
N MET A 2 18.50 7.35 -0.10
CA MET A 2 18.19 7.73 1.29
C MET A 2 17.03 6.88 1.79
N LYS A 3 17.19 6.28 2.96
CA LYS A 3 16.14 5.49 3.62
C LYS A 3 15.06 6.47 4.09
N LYS A 4 13.87 6.41 3.48
CA LYS A 4 12.72 7.17 3.97
C LYS A 4 12.24 6.56 5.28
N ASN A 5 11.85 7.41 6.24
CA ASN A 5 11.13 6.97 7.42
C ASN A 5 9.69 6.58 7.04
N LEU A 6 9.05 5.72 7.83
CA LEU A 6 7.71 5.19 7.50
C LEU A 6 6.63 6.29 7.47
N ASP A 7 6.80 7.33 8.27
CA ASP A 7 5.96 8.53 8.32
C ASP A 7 6.05 9.40 7.06
N GLN A 8 7.02 9.14 6.16
CA GLN A 8 7.19 9.87 4.90
C GLN A 8 6.59 9.15 3.68
N ILE A 9 6.01 7.96 3.88
CA ILE A 9 5.36 7.19 2.82
C ILE A 9 3.86 7.43 2.90
N LEU A 10 3.27 8.01 1.86
CA LEU A 10 1.85 8.42 1.87
C LEU A 10 0.93 7.38 1.23
N ALA A 11 -0.25 7.18 1.81
CA ALA A 11 -1.35 6.42 1.19
C ALA A 11 -2.39 7.32 0.50
N LYS A 12 -2.57 8.54 1.00
CA LYS A 12 -3.47 9.58 0.46
C LYS A 12 -2.67 10.83 0.12
N SER A 13 -3.16 11.63 -0.84
CA SER A 13 -2.44 12.83 -1.23
C SER A 13 -2.48 13.89 -0.15
N ILE A 14 -1.57 14.84 -0.26
CA ILE A 14 -1.48 15.99 0.65
C ILE A 14 -2.82 16.74 0.67
N ASN A 15 -3.52 16.82 -0.47
CA ASN A 15 -4.82 17.46 -0.61
C ASN A 15 -5.98 16.68 0.05
N TYR A 16 -5.75 15.43 0.47
CA TYR A 16 -6.72 14.58 1.16
C TYR A 16 -6.26 14.20 2.57
N GLY A 17 -5.53 15.10 3.23
CA GLY A 17 -5.19 14.99 4.66
C GLY A 17 -3.85 14.32 4.97
N SER A 18 -3.00 14.07 3.96
CA SER A 18 -1.62 13.56 4.15
C SER A 18 -1.50 12.26 4.97
N LEU A 19 -2.49 11.36 4.86
CA LEU A 19 -2.46 10.10 5.61
C LEU A 19 -1.29 9.21 5.17
N THR A 20 -0.47 8.79 6.14
CA THR A 20 0.65 7.90 5.87
C THR A 20 0.17 6.50 5.50
N LEU A 21 1.01 5.75 4.80
CA LEU A 21 0.75 4.36 4.47
C LEU A 21 0.61 3.50 5.72
N LEU A 22 1.44 3.76 6.74
CA LEU A 22 1.38 3.04 8.01
C LEU A 22 0.03 3.26 8.72
N GLU A 23 -0.38 4.52 8.89
CA GLU A 23 -1.67 4.84 9.55
C GLU A 23 -2.84 4.27 8.76
N HIS A 24 -2.81 4.38 7.42
CA HIS A 24 -3.86 3.81 6.58
C HIS A 24 -3.95 2.28 6.75
N THR A 25 -2.81 1.58 6.71
CA THR A 25 -2.77 0.13 6.94
C THR A 25 -3.31 -0.23 8.32
N GLN A 26 -2.94 0.51 9.37
CA GLN A 26 -3.46 0.27 10.72
C GLN A 26 -4.98 0.43 10.79
N GLN A 27 -5.55 1.46 10.16
CA GLN A 27 -6.98 1.69 10.10
C GLN A 27 -7.72 0.57 9.36
N VAL A 28 -7.21 0.16 8.19
CA VAL A 28 -7.84 -0.91 7.39
C VAL A 28 -7.73 -2.26 8.10
N THR A 29 -6.59 -2.55 8.74
CA THR A 29 -6.43 -3.75 9.56
C THR A 29 -7.43 -3.79 10.72
N GLN A 30 -7.60 -2.69 11.46
CA GLN A 30 -8.61 -2.63 12.52
C GLN A 30 -10.03 -2.87 11.99
N ALA A 31 -10.39 -2.23 10.89
CA ALA A 31 -11.71 -2.39 10.29
C ALA A 31 -11.96 -3.84 9.83
N ILE A 32 -11.00 -4.44 9.12
CA ILE A 32 -11.19 -5.79 8.57
C ILE A 32 -11.27 -6.85 9.66
N GLU A 33 -10.54 -6.68 10.77
CA GLU A 33 -10.62 -7.62 11.89
C GLU A 33 -12.01 -7.58 12.56
N VAL A 34 -12.60 -6.39 12.70
CA VAL A 34 -13.97 -6.24 13.20
C VAL A 34 -14.95 -6.90 12.25
N PHE A 35 -14.84 -6.65 10.94
CA PHE A 35 -15.69 -7.33 9.95
C PHE A 35 -15.52 -8.84 10.00
N ALA A 36 -14.29 -9.35 9.97
CA ALA A 36 -14.03 -10.79 9.97
C ALA A 36 -14.60 -11.51 11.21
N LYS A 37 -14.62 -10.84 12.37
CA LYS A 37 -15.18 -11.39 13.62
C LYS A 37 -16.69 -11.34 13.71
N HIS A 38 -17.33 -10.35 13.09
CA HIS A 38 -18.75 -10.04 13.33
C HIS A 38 -19.65 -10.15 12.09
N TYR A 39 -19.09 -10.40 10.91
CA TYR A 39 -19.88 -10.60 9.70
C TYR A 39 -20.62 -11.94 9.73
N ALA A 40 -21.69 -12.06 8.95
CA ALA A 40 -22.53 -13.26 8.90
C ALA A 40 -21.81 -14.51 8.35
N PHE A 41 -20.66 -14.33 7.69
CA PHE A 41 -19.82 -15.42 7.18
C PHE A 41 -18.60 -15.60 8.09
N GLY A 42 -18.19 -16.85 8.29
CA GLY A 42 -16.96 -17.17 9.01
C GLY A 42 -15.73 -16.84 8.16
N PHE A 43 -15.10 -15.70 8.42
CA PHE A 43 -13.82 -15.33 7.81
C PHE A 43 -12.65 -15.73 8.72
N ASP A 44 -11.54 -16.17 8.12
CA ASP A 44 -10.27 -16.27 8.83
C ASP A 44 -9.74 -14.86 9.07
N VAL A 45 -9.74 -14.44 10.34
CA VAL A 45 -9.31 -13.11 10.79
C VAL A 45 -7.85 -12.85 10.42
N GLU A 46 -6.98 -13.85 10.55
CA GLU A 46 -5.55 -13.70 10.25
C GLU A 46 -5.31 -13.56 8.74
N LEU A 47 -6.04 -14.32 7.93
CA LEU A 47 -5.98 -14.18 6.48
C LEU A 47 -6.50 -12.80 6.03
N ALA A 48 -7.63 -12.35 6.59
CA ALA A 48 -8.20 -11.05 6.29
C ALA A 48 -7.25 -9.90 6.67
N ARG A 49 -6.61 -10.01 7.85
CA ARG A 49 -5.57 -9.08 8.32
C ARG A 49 -4.38 -9.01 7.37
N LYS A 50 -3.86 -10.17 6.93
CA LYS A 50 -2.76 -10.23 5.94
C LYS A 50 -3.15 -9.59 4.62
N GLY A 51 -4.36 -9.85 4.11
CA GLY A 51 -4.89 -9.24 2.90
C GLY A 51 -4.96 -7.71 3.01
N ALA A 52 -5.46 -7.20 4.14
CA ALA A 52 -5.49 -5.77 4.43
C ALA A 52 -4.09 -5.14 4.48
N ILE A 53 -3.10 -5.83 5.05
CA ILE A 53 -1.71 -5.34 5.03
C ILE A 53 -1.18 -5.30 3.60
N LEU A 54 -1.39 -6.37 2.82
CA LEU A 54 -0.84 -6.54 1.49
C LEU A 54 -1.37 -5.52 0.48
N HIS A 55 -2.69 -5.24 0.48
CA HIS A 55 -3.37 -4.61 -0.67
C HIS A 55 -2.72 -3.31 -1.16
N ASP A 56 -2.17 -2.52 -0.24
CA ASP A 56 -1.63 -1.18 -0.51
C ASP A 56 -0.11 -1.05 -0.39
N LEU A 57 0.63 -2.14 -0.13
CA LEU A 57 2.10 -2.07 -0.02
C LEU A 57 2.77 -1.49 -1.27
N GLY A 58 2.19 -1.72 -2.45
CA GLY A 58 2.63 -1.15 -3.71
C GLY A 58 2.58 0.39 -3.77
N LYS A 59 1.86 1.05 -2.86
CA LYS A 59 1.91 2.52 -2.75
C LYS A 59 3.27 3.03 -2.32
N ALA A 60 4.11 2.19 -1.69
CA ALA A 60 5.49 2.55 -1.39
C ALA A 60 6.37 2.70 -2.65
N HIS A 61 5.91 2.26 -3.82
CA HIS A 61 6.66 2.37 -5.07
C HIS A 61 6.99 3.84 -5.40
N PRO A 62 8.22 4.16 -5.84
CA PRO A 62 8.65 5.54 -6.09
C PRO A 62 7.73 6.32 -7.04
N HIS A 63 7.19 5.66 -8.07
CA HIS A 63 6.26 6.29 -9.01
C HIS A 63 4.98 6.77 -8.31
N PHE A 64 4.39 5.92 -7.45
CA PHE A 64 3.20 6.29 -6.70
C PHE A 64 3.49 7.45 -5.75
N GLN A 65 4.62 7.39 -5.04
CA GLN A 65 5.04 8.45 -4.12
C GLN A 65 5.29 9.79 -4.83
N ARG A 66 5.92 9.80 -6.02
CA ARG A 66 6.08 11.03 -6.82
C ARG A 66 4.74 11.63 -7.20
N LYS A 67 3.81 10.81 -7.68
CA LYS A 67 2.47 11.25 -8.11
C LYS A 67 1.67 11.85 -6.95
N ILE A 68 1.66 11.19 -5.80
CA ILE A 68 0.84 11.60 -4.64
C ILE A 68 1.39 12.83 -3.91
N GLN A 69 2.71 13.05 -4.00
CA GLN A 69 3.41 14.23 -3.49
C GLN A 69 3.45 15.38 -4.50
N GLN A 70 2.85 15.23 -5.68
CA GLN A 70 2.89 16.21 -6.78
C GLN A 70 4.31 16.63 -7.16
N HIS A 71 5.26 15.69 -7.11
CA HIS A 71 6.65 15.96 -7.39
C HIS A 71 6.88 16.05 -8.90
N ASN A 72 7.07 17.28 -9.40
CA ASN A 72 7.54 17.51 -10.76
C ASN A 72 9.04 17.23 -10.84
N GLY A 73 9.47 16.53 -11.88
CA GLY A 73 10.88 16.32 -12.18
C GLY A 73 11.59 17.60 -12.60
N ASP A 74 12.90 17.64 -12.43
CA ASP A 74 13.75 18.81 -12.70
C ASP A 74 13.79 19.21 -14.19
N SER A 75 13.32 18.32 -15.09
CA SER A 75 13.25 18.57 -16.52
C SER A 75 12.09 17.85 -17.20
N LEU A 76 11.74 18.28 -18.41
CA LEU A 76 10.77 17.56 -19.26
C LEU A 76 11.20 16.12 -19.56
N ALA A 77 12.51 15.88 -19.67
CA ALA A 77 13.04 14.54 -19.89
C ALA A 77 12.86 13.65 -18.65
N ASP A 78 13.10 14.17 -17.45
CA ASP A 78 12.82 13.43 -16.21
C ASP A 78 11.32 13.13 -16.09
N ASN A 79 10.44 14.11 -16.34
CA ASN A 79 9.00 13.89 -16.27
C ASN A 79 8.52 12.76 -17.21
N ARG A 80 9.08 12.67 -18.43
CA ARG A 80 8.77 11.56 -19.36
C ARG A 80 9.18 10.19 -18.84
N ASN A 81 10.24 10.08 -18.03
CA ASN A 81 10.66 8.80 -17.45
C ASN A 81 9.64 8.26 -16.42
N TRP A 82 8.76 9.11 -15.91
CA TRP A 82 7.69 8.75 -14.97
C TRP A 82 6.31 8.79 -15.62
N ASP A 83 6.24 8.92 -16.95
CA ASP A 83 4.99 8.92 -17.69
C ASP A 83 4.57 7.49 -18.06
N PHE A 84 4.26 6.69 -17.03
CA PHE A 84 3.73 5.34 -17.21
C PHE A 84 2.59 5.01 -16.24
N ALA A 85 1.74 4.07 -16.64
CA ALA A 85 0.62 3.64 -15.82
C ALA A 85 1.08 2.67 -14.72
N HIS A 86 1.39 3.20 -13.54
CA HIS A 86 1.64 2.38 -12.35
C HIS A 86 0.34 2.01 -11.62
N ARG A 87 0.09 0.71 -11.47
CA ARG A 87 -1.00 0.14 -10.67
C ARG A 87 -0.44 -0.43 -9.38
N HIS A 88 -0.69 0.26 -8.27
CA HIS A 88 -0.16 -0.11 -6.96
C HIS A 88 -0.62 -1.50 -6.52
N GLU A 89 -1.83 -1.89 -6.91
CA GLU A 89 -2.42 -3.21 -6.63
C GLU A 89 -1.57 -4.35 -7.19
N ILE A 90 -1.00 -4.18 -8.40
CA ILE A 90 -0.13 -5.18 -9.03
C ILE A 90 1.21 -5.23 -8.30
N SER A 91 1.80 -4.06 -8.01
CA SER A 91 3.08 -4.00 -7.30
C SER A 91 2.97 -4.50 -5.84
N SER A 92 1.79 -4.41 -5.22
CA SER A 92 1.52 -5.01 -3.91
C SER A 92 1.71 -6.53 -3.94
N LEU A 93 1.32 -7.21 -5.02
CA LEU A 93 1.47 -8.67 -5.14
C LEU A 93 2.94 -9.13 -5.13
N ALA A 94 3.90 -8.26 -5.47
CA ALA A 94 5.32 -8.57 -5.37
C ALA A 94 5.77 -8.85 -3.93
N PHE A 95 4.98 -8.47 -2.93
CA PHE A 95 5.22 -8.75 -1.51
C PHE A 95 4.61 -10.08 -1.03
N LEU A 96 3.85 -10.80 -1.85
CA LEU A 96 3.29 -12.11 -1.49
C LEU A 96 4.33 -13.07 -0.88
N PRO A 97 5.59 -13.17 -1.39
CA PRO A 97 6.59 -14.06 -0.81
C PRO A 97 7.01 -13.74 0.64
N VAL A 98 6.70 -12.54 1.15
CA VAL A 98 7.00 -12.15 2.55
C VAL A 98 6.06 -12.84 3.53
N PHE A 99 4.86 -13.23 3.09
CA PHE A 99 3.91 -13.93 3.92
C PHE A 99 4.24 -15.42 3.93
N GLN A 100 4.41 -16.00 5.11
CA GLN A 100 4.67 -17.43 5.25
C GLN A 100 3.51 -18.23 4.63
N GLN A 101 3.86 -19.10 3.68
CA GLN A 101 2.89 -20.03 3.10
C GLN A 101 2.54 -21.10 4.13
N LYS A 102 1.23 -21.36 4.29
CA LYS A 102 0.76 -22.55 4.99
C LYS A 102 0.05 -23.43 3.97
N ASN A 103 0.59 -24.62 3.72
CA ASN A 103 -0.01 -25.64 2.84
C ASN A 103 -0.25 -25.21 1.36
N GLY A 104 0.58 -24.32 0.81
CA GLY A 104 0.49 -23.92 -0.61
C GLY A 104 -0.62 -22.89 -0.94
N ILE A 105 -1.25 -22.31 0.09
CA ILE A 105 -2.17 -21.17 -0.05
C ILE A 105 -1.63 -20.04 0.84
N PHE A 106 -1.56 -18.83 0.29
CA PHE A 106 -1.04 -17.61 0.96
C PHE A 106 -1.96 -17.14 2.10
#